data_AF-A0A7C1QM82-F1
#
_entry.id   AF-A0A7C1QM82-F1
#
_cell.length_a   1.000
_cell.length_b   1.000
_cell.length_c   1.000
_cell.angle_alpha   90.00
_cell.angle_beta   90.00
_cell.angle_gamma   90.00
#
_symmetry.space_group_name_H-M   'P 1'
#
loop_
_entity.id
_entity.type
_entity.pdbx_description
1 polymer ?
#
loop_
_entity_poly.entity_id
_entity_poly.type
_entity_poly.pdbx_seq_one_letter_code
_entity_poly.pdbx_strand_id
1 'polypeptide(L)'
;MIQFPATLRLRTGSNAAVSFEIPIKLRGSFWAMVEKAPTDYWNVRISRPRQPRTTGPESQSNAGNGFCRQIAIATGNSFEAVKQYTKVEAIGRGYSIETLPNGAVMPISEANASTLDAYHWIKAIKQLADELGIKLIEDDGE
;
A
#
# COMPACT_ATOMS: atom_id res chain seq x y z
N MET A 1 14.48 6.01 18.99
CA MET A 1 15.55 5.32 18.25
C MET A 1 15.53 3.87 18.70
N ILE A 2 15.21 2.91 17.84
CA ILE A 2 15.22 1.49 18.22
C ILE A 2 16.64 1.00 17.96
N GLN A 3 17.43 0.81 19.02
CA GLN A 3 18.73 0.16 18.95
C GLN A 3 18.51 -1.35 19.01
N PHE A 4 18.80 -2.04 17.92
CA PHE A 4 18.98 -3.48 17.97
C PHE A 4 20.44 -3.76 18.36
N PRO A 5 20.73 -4.27 19.57
CA PRO A 5 22.06 -4.82 19.82
C PRO A 5 22.28 -5.95 18.82
N ALA A 6 23.51 -5.99 18.27
CA ALA A 6 24.01 -6.89 17.22
C ALA A 6 23.12 -8.10 16.91
N THR A 7 22.76 -8.27 15.64
CA THR A 7 21.96 -9.34 15.05
C THR A 7 22.51 -10.72 15.43
N LEU A 8 22.19 -11.19 16.64
CA LEU A 8 22.50 -12.51 17.13
C LEU A 8 21.57 -13.49 16.41
N ARG A 9 22.16 -14.47 15.72
CA ARG A 9 21.40 -15.57 15.14
C ARG A 9 20.81 -16.40 16.29
N LEU A 10 19.55 -16.15 16.61
CA LEU A 10 18.82 -16.90 17.61
C LEU A 10 18.53 -18.32 17.09
N ARG A 11 18.69 -19.33 17.94
CA ARG A 11 18.28 -20.70 17.58
C ARG A 11 16.76 -20.75 17.44
N THR A 12 16.25 -21.53 16.50
CA THR A 12 14.81 -21.76 16.35
C THR A 12 14.24 -22.28 17.68
N GLY A 13 13.19 -21.63 18.20
CA GLY A 13 12.61 -21.93 19.52
C GLY A 13 13.18 -21.13 20.70
N SER A 14 14.13 -20.22 20.46
CA SER A 14 14.62 -19.29 21.49
C SER A 14 13.63 -18.12 21.65
N ASN A 15 13.23 -17.82 22.88
CA ASN A 15 12.47 -16.60 23.17
C ASN A 15 13.44 -15.41 23.21
N ALA A 16 13.25 -14.43 22.34
CA ALA A 16 13.94 -13.15 22.42
C ALA A 16 12.97 -12.05 22.82
N ALA A 17 13.36 -11.27 23.83
CA ALA A 17 12.60 -10.12 24.27
C ALA A 17 12.99 -8.89 23.43
N VAL A 18 12.01 -8.28 22.78
CA VAL A 18 12.16 -6.97 22.12
C VAL A 18 11.40 -5.95 22.97
N SER A 19 12.13 -5.04 23.61
CA SER A 19 11.54 -3.93 24.35
C SER A 19 11.41 -2.70 23.45
N PHE A 20 10.23 -2.10 23.44
CA PHE A 20 9.98 -0.83 22.76
C PHE A 20 9.19 0.09 23.67
N GLU A 21 9.43 1.40 23.55
CA GLU A 21 8.68 2.39 24.30
C GLU A 21 7.41 2.78 23.53
N ILE A 22 6.28 2.77 24.24
CA ILE A 22 4.99 3.18 23.68
C ILE A 22 4.82 4.68 23.95
N PRO A 23 4.62 5.50 22.91
CA PRO A 23 4.35 6.93 23.06
C PRO A 23 3.17 7.17 24.02
N ILE A 24 3.29 8.13 24.92
CA ILE A 24 2.29 8.44 25.96
C ILE A 24 0.87 8.52 25.40
N LYS A 25 0.69 9.16 24.24
CA LYS A 25 -0.60 9.34 23.57
C LYS A 25 -1.29 8.03 23.16
N LEU A 26 -0.52 6.95 22.98
CA LEU A 26 -1.01 5.65 22.52
C LEU A 26 -1.09 4.61 23.64
N ARG A 27 -0.61 4.92 24.86
CA ARG A 27 -0.58 3.94 25.96
C ARG A 27 -1.98 3.45 26.33
N GLY A 28 -2.96 4.35 26.41
CA GLY A 28 -4.32 3.99 26.80
C GLY A 28 -5.00 3.04 25.80
N SER A 29 -4.90 3.35 24.50
CA SER A 29 -5.46 2.49 23.45
C SER A 29 -4.71 1.16 23.33
N PHE A 30 -3.39 1.17 23.54
CA PHE A 30 -2.60 -0.06 23.56
C PHE A 30 -3.00 -0.98 24.72
N TRP A 31 -3.09 -0.49 25.95
CA TRP A 31 -3.45 -1.34 27.10
C TRP A 31 -4.90 -1.81 27.04
N ALA A 32 -5.83 -0.97 26.57
CA ALA A 32 -7.21 -1.39 26.35
C ALA A 32 -7.34 -2.51 25.29
N MET A 33 -6.46 -2.51 24.28
CA MET A 33 -6.37 -3.60 23.30
C MET A 33 -5.80 -4.87 23.96
N VAL A 34 -4.77 -4.74 24.79
CA VAL A 34 -4.15 -5.86 25.53
C VAL A 34 -5.14 -6.54 26.46
N GLU A 35 -5.88 -5.77 27.26
CA GLU A 35 -6.86 -6.30 28.22
C GLU A 35 -8.03 -7.03 27.55
N LYS A 36 -8.39 -6.65 26.32
CA LYS A 36 -9.48 -7.27 25.57
C LYS A 36 -9.04 -8.45 24.70
N ALA A 37 -7.76 -8.75 24.66
CA ALA A 37 -7.25 -9.78 23.77
C ALA A 37 -7.60 -11.18 24.30
N PRO A 38 -8.11 -12.07 23.42
CA PRO A 38 -8.46 -13.42 23.82
C PRO A 38 -7.24 -14.34 23.99
N THR A 39 -6.04 -13.90 23.65
CA THR A 39 -4.81 -14.71 23.66
C THR A 39 -3.57 -13.92 24.06
N ASP A 40 -2.63 -14.59 24.73
CA ASP A 40 -1.33 -14.01 25.12
C ASP A 40 -0.30 -13.95 23.97
N TYR A 41 -0.66 -14.44 22.78
CA TYR A 41 0.22 -14.45 21.61
C TYR A 41 -0.07 -13.28 20.68
N TRP A 42 0.95 -12.46 20.43
CA TRP A 42 0.83 -11.23 19.64
C TRP A 42 1.79 -11.25 18.44
N ASN A 43 1.26 -10.96 17.26
CA ASN A 43 2.07 -10.77 16.06
C ASN A 43 2.34 -9.28 15.85
N VAL A 44 3.60 -8.86 16.01
CA VAL A 44 4.05 -7.50 15.73
C VAL A 44 4.73 -7.46 14.37
N ARG A 45 4.20 -6.66 13.43
CA ARG A 45 4.80 -6.47 12.10
C ARG A 45 5.58 -5.16 12.07
N ILE A 46 6.91 -5.26 12.02
CA ILE A 46 7.78 -4.10 11.77
C ILE A 46 7.96 -3.96 10.26
N SER A 47 7.61 -2.81 9.72
CA SER A 47 7.80 -2.49 8.30
C SER A 47 8.73 -1.29 8.15
N ARG A 48 9.35 -1.14 6.98
CA ARG A 48 10.15 0.06 6.67
C ARG A 48 9.25 1.29 6.82
N PRO A 49 9.76 2.42 7.35
CA PRO A 49 9.01 3.67 7.36
C PRO A 49 8.52 3.96 5.95
N ARG A 50 7.20 3.92 5.76
CA ARG A 50 6.55 4.32 4.51
C ARG A 50 5.56 5.40 4.88
N GLN A 51 5.54 6.47 4.09
CA GLN A 51 4.46 7.45 4.20
C GLN A 51 3.21 6.78 3.63
N PRO A 52 2.17 6.52 4.46
CA PRO A 52 0.91 6.02 3.94
C PRO A 52 0.39 7.01 2.91
N ARG A 53 -0.25 6.51 1.86
CA ARG A 53 -0.89 7.40 0.88
C ARG A 53 -1.89 8.30 1.57
N THR A 54 -1.99 9.54 1.10
CA THR A 54 -3.11 10.41 1.50
C THR A 54 -4.42 9.76 1.05
N THR A 55 -5.42 9.81 1.92
CA THR A 55 -6.78 9.33 1.66
C THR A 55 -7.73 10.52 1.88
N GLY A 56 -8.55 10.85 0.88
CA GLY A 56 -9.45 12.02 0.91
C GLY A 56 -9.91 12.46 -0.48
N PRO A 57 -10.87 13.41 -0.57
CA PRO A 57 -11.42 13.91 -1.84
C PRO A 57 -10.36 14.41 -2.83
N GLU A 58 -9.29 15.03 -2.32
CA GLU A 58 -8.16 15.52 -3.13
C GLU A 58 -6.96 14.55 -3.16
N SER A 59 -7.15 13.31 -2.70
CA SER A 59 -6.05 12.35 -2.67
C SER A 59 -5.69 11.84 -4.06
N GLN A 60 -4.40 11.55 -4.27
CA GLN A 60 -3.90 10.88 -5.47
C GLN A 60 -4.64 9.57 -5.78
N SER A 61 -5.14 8.89 -4.74
CA SER A 61 -5.95 7.68 -4.88
C SER A 61 -7.31 7.95 -5.52
N ASN A 62 -7.93 9.09 -5.19
CA ASN A 62 -9.20 9.49 -5.80
C ASN A 62 -9.01 9.82 -7.28
N ALA A 63 -7.98 10.61 -7.60
CA ALA A 63 -7.62 10.96 -8.98
C ALA A 63 -7.33 9.71 -9.84
N GLY A 64 -6.48 8.79 -9.35
CA GLY A 64 -6.17 7.55 -10.07
C GLY A 64 -7.39 6.66 -10.32
N ASN A 65 -8.26 6.50 -9.32
CA ASN A 65 -9.51 5.75 -9.48
C ASN A 65 -10.49 6.46 -10.44
N GLY A 66 -10.56 7.79 -10.40
CA GLY A 66 -11.36 8.60 -11.33
C GLY A 66 -10.94 8.36 -12.78
N PHE A 67 -9.64 8.44 -13.07
CA PHE A 67 -9.11 8.17 -14.41
C PHE A 67 -9.36 6.73 -14.88
N CYS A 68 -9.18 5.73 -14.01
CA CYS A 68 -9.50 4.34 -14.36
C CYS A 68 -10.98 4.17 -14.72
N ARG A 69 -11.91 4.88 -14.03
CA ARG A 69 -13.34 4.86 -14.39
C ARG A 69 -13.59 5.48 -15.76
N GLN A 70 -12.96 6.62 -16.06
CA GLN A 70 -13.09 7.27 -17.37
C GLN A 70 -12.62 6.34 -18.50
N ILE A 71 -11.47 5.68 -18.33
CA ILE A 71 -10.94 4.71 -19.31
C ILE A 71 -11.85 3.48 -19.42
N ALA A 72 -12.36 2.96 -18.30
CA ALA A 72 -13.28 1.83 -18.30
C ALA A 72 -14.55 2.14 -19.11
N ILE A 73 -15.14 3.33 -18.90
CA ILE A 73 -16.31 3.80 -19.67
C ILE A 73 -15.97 3.94 -21.15
N ALA A 74 -14.85 4.58 -21.48
CA ALA A 74 -14.45 4.82 -22.88
C ALA A 74 -14.12 3.53 -23.65
N THR A 75 -13.58 2.51 -22.98
CA THR A 75 -13.15 1.26 -23.62
C THR A 75 -14.16 0.11 -23.51
N GLY A 76 -15.22 0.29 -22.72
CA GLY A 76 -16.20 -0.77 -22.42
C GLY A 76 -15.67 -1.86 -21.49
N ASN A 77 -14.49 -1.69 -20.90
CA ASN A 77 -13.90 -2.63 -19.94
C ASN A 77 -14.41 -2.39 -18.53
N SER A 78 -14.25 -3.37 -17.64
CA SER A 78 -14.55 -3.18 -16.22
C SER A 78 -13.49 -2.30 -15.56
N PHE A 79 -13.91 -1.53 -14.55
CA PHE A 79 -13.02 -0.71 -13.74
C PHE A 79 -11.88 -1.53 -13.12
N GLU A 80 -12.20 -2.69 -12.54
CA GLU A 80 -11.21 -3.62 -11.98
C GLU A 80 -10.18 -4.09 -13.01
N ALA A 81 -10.59 -4.38 -14.25
CA ALA A 81 -9.67 -4.83 -15.29
C ALA A 81 -8.67 -3.72 -15.66
N VAL A 82 -9.16 -2.49 -15.91
CA VAL A 82 -8.31 -1.33 -16.20
C VAL A 82 -7.37 -1.03 -15.04
N LYS A 83 -7.89 -1.10 -13.81
CA LYS A 83 -7.12 -0.85 -12.59
C LYS A 83 -6.03 -1.88 -12.36
N GLN A 84 -6.29 -3.16 -12.62
CA GLN A 84 -5.28 -4.21 -12.52
C GLN A 84 -4.22 -4.06 -13.61
N TYR A 85 -4.66 -3.87 -14.87
CA TYR A 85 -3.76 -3.68 -16.01
C TYR A 85 -2.78 -2.53 -15.77
N THR A 86 -3.28 -1.35 -15.41
CA THR A 86 -2.44 -0.16 -15.16
C THR A 86 -1.49 -0.31 -13.97
N LYS A 87 -1.82 -1.12 -12.96
CA LYS A 87 -0.90 -1.43 -11.86
C LYS A 87 0.21 -2.38 -12.28
N VAL A 88 -0.09 -3.36 -13.13
CA VAL A 88 0.92 -4.25 -13.70
C VAL A 88 1.90 -3.44 -14.56
N GLU A 89 1.40 -2.55 -15.41
CA GLU A 89 2.23 -1.62 -16.19
C GLU A 89 3.10 -0.71 -15.30
N ALA A 90 2.56 -0.28 -14.15
CA ALA A 90 3.30 0.53 -13.19
C ALA A 90 4.51 -0.20 -12.57
N ILE A 91 4.55 -1.54 -12.56
CA ILE A 91 5.69 -2.31 -12.05
C ILE A 91 6.96 -1.95 -12.81
N GLY A 92 6.90 -1.86 -14.15
CA GLY A 92 8.03 -1.45 -14.99
C GLY A 92 8.52 -0.03 -14.70
N ARG A 93 7.72 0.78 -14.00
CA ARG A 93 8.02 2.16 -13.61
C ARG A 93 8.54 2.28 -12.18
N GLY A 94 8.63 1.17 -11.43
CA GLY A 94 9.06 1.16 -10.04
C GLY A 94 7.94 0.99 -9.02
N TYR A 95 6.72 0.63 -9.44
CA TYR A 95 5.65 0.24 -8.51
C TYR A 95 6.08 -1.00 -7.72
N SER A 96 5.91 -0.93 -6.41
CA SER A 96 6.31 -1.99 -5.50
C SER A 96 5.55 -3.30 -5.77
N ILE A 97 6.25 -4.42 -5.65
CA ILE A 97 5.71 -5.76 -5.94
C ILE A 97 5.61 -6.65 -4.71
N GLU A 98 4.70 -7.61 -4.75
CA GLU A 98 4.64 -8.77 -3.88
C GLU A 98 4.80 -10.05 -4.71
N THR A 99 5.48 -11.04 -4.13
CA THR A 99 5.62 -12.37 -4.72
C THR A 99 4.62 -13.30 -4.07
N LEU A 100 3.75 -13.88 -4.88
CA LEU A 100 2.76 -14.86 -4.44
C LEU A 100 3.42 -16.22 -4.17
N PRO A 101 2.77 -17.12 -3.39
CA PRO A 101 3.32 -18.46 -3.10
C PRO A 101 3.60 -19.32 -4.34
N ASN A 102 2.93 -19.05 -5.46
CA ASN A 102 3.16 -19.72 -6.75
C ASN A 102 4.33 -19.11 -7.55
N GLY A 103 5.07 -18.15 -6.98
CA GLY A 103 6.18 -17.46 -7.64
C GLY A 103 5.77 -16.32 -8.56
N ALA A 104 4.46 -16.07 -8.75
CA ALA A 104 3.99 -14.95 -9.55
C ALA A 104 4.29 -13.61 -8.87
N VAL A 105 4.70 -12.62 -9.66
CA VAL A 105 4.93 -11.25 -9.22
C VAL A 105 3.67 -10.43 -9.49
N MET A 106 3.16 -9.76 -8.46
CA MET A 106 1.96 -8.93 -8.53
C MET A 106 2.24 -7.55 -7.91
N PRO A 107 1.52 -6.50 -8.31
CA PRO A 107 1.61 -5.20 -7.65
C PRO A 107 1.10 -5.33 -6.21
N ILE A 108 1.75 -4.66 -5.25
CA ILE A 108 1.31 -4.70 -3.85
C ILE A 108 -0.12 -4.16 -3.67
N SER A 109 -0.81 -4.64 -2.64
CA SER A 109 -2.15 -4.18 -2.30
C SER A 109 -2.22 -2.68 -2.01
N GLU A 110 -3.41 -2.09 -2.15
CA GLU A 110 -3.54 -0.64 -2.00
C GLU A 110 -3.24 -0.14 -0.58
N ALA A 111 -3.61 -0.93 0.41
CA ALA A 111 -3.27 -0.66 1.80
C ALA A 111 -1.75 -0.58 2.01
N ASN A 112 -0.96 -1.24 1.17
CA ASN A 112 0.49 -1.33 1.27
C ASN A 112 1.26 -0.35 0.37
N ALA A 113 0.63 0.21 -0.67
CA ALA A 113 1.31 1.14 -1.56
C ALA A 113 1.52 2.54 -0.95
N SER A 114 2.67 3.13 -1.28
CA SER A 114 3.15 4.45 -0.87
C SER A 114 2.72 5.56 -1.84
N THR A 115 2.97 6.81 -1.48
CA THR A 115 2.74 7.97 -2.39
C THR A 115 3.54 7.84 -3.70
N LEU A 116 4.76 7.28 -3.63
CA LEU A 116 5.58 7.04 -4.81
C LEU A 116 4.97 5.97 -5.73
N ASP A 117 4.42 4.90 -5.13
CA ASP A 117 3.70 3.87 -5.90
C ASP A 117 2.46 4.47 -6.60
N ALA A 118 1.69 5.32 -5.91
CA ALA A 118 0.57 6.03 -6.54
C ALA A 118 1.02 6.92 -7.69
N TYR A 119 2.15 7.63 -7.55
CA TYR A 119 2.72 8.44 -8.63
C TYR A 119 3.06 7.60 -9.87
N HIS A 120 3.73 6.46 -9.69
CA HIS A 120 4.05 5.55 -10.79
C HIS A 120 2.79 4.98 -11.45
N TRP A 121 1.77 4.66 -10.65
CA TRP A 121 0.50 4.16 -11.15
C TRP A 121 -0.28 5.21 -11.94
N ILE A 122 -0.40 6.45 -11.44
CA ILE A 122 -1.06 7.55 -12.17
C ILE A 122 -0.36 7.83 -13.51
N LYS A 123 0.97 7.76 -13.54
CA LYS A 123 1.71 7.90 -14.81
C LYS A 123 1.38 6.78 -15.81
N ALA A 124 1.26 5.54 -15.34
CA ALA A 124 0.84 4.43 -16.20
C ALA A 124 -0.58 4.63 -16.72
N ILE A 125 -1.50 5.15 -15.89
CA ILE A 125 -2.87 5.47 -16.29
C ILE A 125 -2.89 6.58 -17.37
N LYS A 126 -2.15 7.68 -17.15
CA LYS A 126 -2.07 8.80 -18.12
C LYS A 126 -1.49 8.33 -19.45
N GLN A 127 -0.43 7.51 -19.44
CA GLN A 127 0.12 6.93 -20.65
C GLN A 127 -0.90 6.06 -21.39
N LEU A 128 -1.61 5.17 -20.70
CA LEU A 128 -2.62 4.33 -21.31
C LEU A 128 -3.74 5.19 -21.96
N ALA A 129 -4.16 6.26 -21.29
CA ALA A 129 -5.14 7.17 -21.85
C ALA A 129 -4.61 7.86 -23.12
N ASP A 130 -3.36 8.33 -23.12
CA ASP A 130 -2.72 8.93 -24.31
C ASP A 130 -2.65 7.94 -25.47
N GLU A 131 -2.25 6.68 -25.21
CA GLU A 131 -2.18 5.61 -26.22
C GLU A 131 -3.55 5.28 -26.83
N LEU A 132 -4.62 5.40 -26.05
CA LEU A 132 -5.99 5.18 -26.48
C LEU A 132 -6.67 6.44 -27.05
N GLY A 133 -5.99 7.60 -27.03
CA GLY A 133 -6.56 8.88 -27.44
C GLY A 133 -7.67 9.40 -26.52
N ILE A 134 -7.68 8.99 -25.25
CA ILE A 134 -8.68 9.35 -24.24
C ILE A 134 -8.20 10.59 -23.47
N LYS A 135 -8.98 11.67 -23.50
CA LYS A 135 -8.70 12.86 -22.69
C LYS A 135 -9.21 12.67 -21.26
N LEU A 136 -8.30 12.57 -20.30
CA LEU A 136 -8.63 12.47 -18.89
C LEU A 136 -9.01 13.85 -18.31
N ILE A 137 -10.04 13.88 -17.47
CA ILE A 137 -10.49 15.07 -16.73
C ILE A 137 -10.10 14.86 -15.27
N GLU A 138 -9.36 15.81 -14.68
CA GLU A 138 -9.06 15.79 -13.25
C GLU A 138 -10.34 16.17 -12.50
N ASP A 139 -10.82 15.25 -11.65
CA ASP A 139 -12.02 15.45 -10.85
C ASP A 139 -11.59 16.23 -9.60
N ASP A 140 -11.55 17.56 -9.73
CA ASP A 140 -11.33 18.49 -8.62
C ASP A 140 -12.61 18.49 -7.77
N GLY A 141 -12.71 17.53 -6.84
CA GLY A 141 -13.94 17.23 -6.12
C GLY A 141 -14.71 18.47 -5.64
N GLU A 142 -15.94 18.62 -6.13
CA GLU A 142 -16.99 19.42 -5.49
C GLU A 142 -17.49 18.77 -4.20
#